data_AF-A0A423XPV0-F1
#
_entry.id   AF-A0A423XPV0-F1
#
_cell.length_a   1.000
_cell.length_b   1.000
_cell.length_c   1.000
_cell.angle_alpha   90.00
_cell.angle_beta   90.00
_cell.angle_gamma   90.00
#
_symmetry.space_group_name_H-M   'P 1'
#
loop_
_entity.id
_entity.type
_entity.pdbx_description
1 polymer ?
#
loop_
_entity_poly.entity_id
_entity_poly.type
_entity_poly.pdbx_seq_one_letter_code
_entity_poly.pdbx_strand_id
1 'polypeptide(L)'
;SLTLSIPLERWLPNTWASYNQSHSKQGTTQNIGLNGTALSDNNLNWNIQQSHDSQGQTRNTSLNADYKGAYGELSAGYGQDFSQRQIHYGIQGGLIAHANGITLGQPMG
;
A
#
# COMPACT_ATOMS: atom_id res chain seq x y z
N SER A 1 -16.34 -1.79 15.24
CA SER A 1 -14.90 -1.83 14.94
C SER A 1 -14.23 -0.67 15.63
N LEU A 2 -12.95 -0.81 15.95
CA LEU A 2 -12.10 0.21 16.54
C LEU A 2 -10.95 0.48 15.58
N THR A 3 -10.65 1.75 15.29
CA THR A 3 -9.48 2.16 14.49
C THR A 3 -8.68 3.18 15.27
N LEU A 4 -7.37 2.96 15.36
CA LEU A 4 -6.40 3.87 15.93
C LEU A 4 -5.34 4.16 14.86
N SER A 5 -4.89 5.41 14.77
CA SER A 5 -3.79 5.79 13.90
C SER A 5 -2.85 6.71 14.66
N ILE A 6 -1.56 6.41 14.67
CA ILE A 6 -0.53 7.14 15.40
C ILE A 6 0.53 7.61 14.41
N PRO A 7 0.74 8.93 14.25
CA PRO A 7 1.83 9.43 13.41
C PRO A 7 3.18 9.07 14.04
N LEU A 8 4.12 8.63 13.20
CA LEU A 8 5.48 8.25 13.59
C LEU A 8 6.52 9.31 13.17
N GLU A 9 6.09 10.54 12.90
CA GLU A 9 6.91 11.62 12.31
C GLU A 9 8.25 11.84 13.01
N ARG A 10 8.32 11.63 14.32
CA ARG A 10 9.55 11.81 15.11
C ARG A 10 10.62 10.75 14.84
N TRP A 11 10.23 9.60 14.30
CA TRP A 11 11.12 8.49 13.98
C TRP A 11 11.26 8.27 12.48
N LEU A 12 10.14 8.33 11.77
CA LEU A 12 10.04 8.15 10.33
C LEU A 12 9.13 9.27 9.78
N PRO A 13 9.67 10.27 9.07
CA PRO A 13 8.87 11.32 8.44
C PRO A 13 7.78 10.72 7.54
N ASN A 14 6.64 11.41 7.48
CA ASN A 14 5.50 11.04 6.62
C ASN A 14 5.00 9.60 6.79
N THR A 15 5.13 9.05 8.00
CA THR A 15 4.76 7.68 8.31
C THR A 15 3.77 7.64 9.47
N TRP A 16 2.82 6.73 9.43
CA TRP A 16 1.87 6.48 10.52
C TRP A 16 1.66 4.98 10.73
N ALA A 17 1.47 4.61 11.99
CA ALA A 17 1.01 3.28 12.37
C ALA A 17 -0.51 3.27 12.46
N SER A 18 -1.14 2.22 11.98
CA SER A 18 -2.58 2.00 12.11
C SER A 18 -2.85 0.68 12.81
N TYR A 19 -3.84 0.69 13.70
CA TYR A 19 -4.38 -0.49 14.35
C TYR A 19 -5.89 -0.50 14.13
N ASN A 20 -6.43 -1.59 13.60
CA ASN A 20 -7.85 -1.74 13.40
C ASN A 20 -8.31 -3.09 13.97
N GLN A 21 -9.31 -3.07 14.83
CA GLN A 21 -9.97 -4.26 15.34
C GLN A 21 -11.43 -4.28 14.92
N SER A 22 -11.83 -5.32 14.20
CA SER A 22 -13.20 -5.57 13.83
C SER A 22 -13.73 -6.80 14.55
N HIS A 23 -14.96 -6.75 15.04
CA HIS A 23 -15.63 -7.88 15.69
C HIS A 23 -16.86 -8.24 14.87
N SER A 24 -16.98 -9.51 14.50
CA SER A 24 -18.10 -10.08 13.76
C SER A 24 -18.62 -11.33 14.46
N LYS A 25 -19.78 -11.83 14.01
CA LYS A 25 -20.33 -13.11 14.51
C LYS A 25 -19.40 -14.30 14.25
N GLN A 26 -18.49 -14.19 13.27
CA GLN A 26 -17.48 -15.20 12.97
C GLN A 26 -16.15 -14.99 13.72
N GLY A 27 -16.00 -13.96 14.56
CA GLY A 27 -14.79 -13.75 15.36
C GLY A 27 -14.26 -12.32 15.31
N THR A 28 -13.06 -12.11 15.86
CA THR A 28 -12.42 -10.80 15.88
C THR A 28 -11.24 -10.77 14.93
N THR A 29 -11.17 -9.78 14.03
CA THR A 29 -10.00 -9.56 13.17
C THR A 29 -9.24 -8.35 13.66
N GLN A 30 -7.92 -8.50 13.82
CA GLN A 30 -7.00 -7.44 14.19
C GLN A 30 -6.07 -7.17 13.01
N ASN A 31 -5.96 -5.91 12.62
CA ASN A 31 -5.10 -5.44 11.54
C ASN A 31 -4.12 -4.42 12.12
N ILE A 32 -2.84 -4.64 11.88
CA ILE A 32 -1.77 -3.72 12.25
C ILE A 32 -1.07 -3.32 10.97
N GLY A 33 -0.89 -2.02 10.75
CA GLY A 33 -0.24 -1.52 9.55
C GLY A 33 0.74 -0.38 9.85
N LEU A 34 1.73 -0.25 8.98
CA LEU A 34 2.61 0.90 8.86
C LEU A 34 2.44 1.43 7.44
N ASN A 35 2.20 2.72 7.30
CA ASN A 35 1.98 3.35 6.01
C ASN A 35 2.75 4.66 5.97
N GLY A 36 3.20 5.06 4.80
CA GLY A 36 3.82 6.36 4.65
C GLY A 36 4.09 6.74 3.21
N THR A 37 4.66 7.94 3.06
CA THR A 37 5.25 8.40 1.83
C THR A 37 6.75 8.62 2.00
N ALA A 38 7.50 8.48 0.92
CA ALA A 38 8.95 8.63 0.88
C ALA A 38 9.36 9.36 -0.41
N LEU A 39 10.67 9.65 -0.49
CA LEU A 39 11.31 10.49 -1.51
C LEU A 39 11.00 11.99 -1.34
N SER A 40 11.81 12.85 -1.98
CA SER A 40 11.70 14.31 -1.85
C SER A 40 10.33 14.86 -2.24
N ASP A 41 9.68 14.19 -3.20
CA ASP A 41 8.43 14.64 -3.80
C ASP A 41 7.22 13.92 -3.18
N ASN A 42 7.43 13.12 -2.12
CA ASN A 42 6.42 12.22 -1.54
C ASN A 42 5.73 11.32 -2.57
N ASN A 43 6.46 10.98 -3.62
CA ASN A 43 5.96 10.27 -4.77
C ASN A 43 6.14 8.75 -4.67
N LEU A 44 6.74 8.24 -3.58
CA LEU A 44 6.69 6.83 -3.22
C LEU A 44 5.70 6.64 -2.07
N ASN A 45 4.59 5.96 -2.32
CA ASN A 45 3.67 5.49 -1.30
C ASN A 45 4.08 4.07 -0.92
N TRP A 46 4.05 3.74 0.36
CA TRP A 46 4.38 2.40 0.82
C TRP A 46 3.50 2.01 2.01
N ASN A 47 3.20 0.72 2.12
CA ASN A 47 2.51 0.17 3.27
C ASN A 47 2.95 -1.25 3.57
N ILE A 48 2.99 -1.56 4.86
CA ILE A 48 3.15 -2.90 5.40
C ILE A 48 1.94 -3.15 6.27
N GLN A 49 1.29 -4.30 6.10
CA GLN A 49 0.13 -4.66 6.90
C GLN A 49 0.19 -6.12 7.32
N GLN A 50 -0.23 -6.38 8.54
CA GLN A 50 -0.43 -7.71 9.07
C GLN A 50 -1.82 -7.81 9.67
N SER A 51 -2.56 -8.82 9.22
CA SER A 51 -3.94 -9.11 9.62
C SER A 51 -3.98 -10.48 10.29
N HIS A 52 -4.68 -10.57 11.41
CA HIS A 52 -4.84 -11.79 12.18
C HIS A 52 -6.28 -11.95 12.66
N ASP A 53 -6.83 -13.17 12.57
CA ASP A 53 -8.11 -13.50 13.19
C ASP A 53 -7.94 -14.10 14.60
N SER A 54 -8.93 -13.89 15.46
CA SER A 54 -8.91 -14.38 16.85
C SER A 54 -9.07 -15.90 16.94
N GLN A 55 -9.43 -16.57 15.84
CA GLN A 55 -9.52 -18.03 15.78
C GLN A 55 -8.16 -18.67 15.45
N GLY A 56 -7.13 -17.86 15.17
CA GLY A 56 -5.79 -18.33 14.83
C GLY A 56 -5.68 -19.01 13.46
N GLN A 57 -6.76 -19.00 12.69
CA GLN A 57 -6.88 -19.71 11.40
C GLN A 57 -6.31 -18.87 10.26
N THR A 58 -6.37 -17.54 10.39
CA THR A 58 -6.01 -16.63 9.31
C THR A 58 -4.94 -15.65 9.78
N ARG A 59 -3.79 -15.71 9.11
CA ARG A 59 -2.72 -14.71 9.20
C ARG A 59 -2.36 -14.27 7.79
N ASN A 60 -2.53 -13.00 7.50
CA ASN A 60 -2.14 -12.41 6.24
C ASN A 60 -1.12 -11.30 6.49
N THR A 61 -0.07 -11.28 5.68
CA THR A 61 0.93 -10.22 5.69
C THR A 61 1.07 -9.68 4.29
N SER A 62 1.01 -8.37 4.13
CA SER A 62 1.21 -7.68 2.88
C SER A 62 2.21 -6.54 3.00
N LEU A 63 2.91 -6.30 1.90
CA LEU A 63 3.79 -5.17 1.67
C LEU A 63 3.42 -4.63 0.29
N ASN A 64 3.19 -3.33 0.16
CA ASN A 64 2.97 -2.70 -1.12
C ASN A 64 3.78 -1.40 -1.22
N ALA A 65 4.19 -1.06 -2.43
CA ALA A 65 4.92 0.13 -2.77
C ALA A 65 4.47 0.64 -4.14
N ASP A 66 4.16 1.93 -4.23
CA ASP A 66 3.66 2.59 -5.41
C ASP A 66 4.45 3.87 -5.66
N TYR A 67 5.23 3.89 -6.74
CA TYR A 67 6.08 5.00 -7.13
C TYR A 67 5.50 5.77 -8.32
N LYS A 68 5.24 7.06 -8.12
CA LYS A 68 4.70 7.99 -9.11
C LYS A 68 5.81 8.84 -9.73
N GLY A 69 6.30 8.41 -10.88
CA GLY A 69 7.22 9.19 -11.70
C GLY A 69 6.51 10.23 -12.55
N ALA A 70 7.30 11.09 -13.22
CA ALA A 70 6.78 12.08 -14.17
C ALA A 70 6.13 11.45 -15.41
N TYR A 71 6.58 10.25 -15.80
CA TYR A 71 6.22 9.60 -17.05
C TYR A 71 5.39 8.31 -16.86
N GLY A 72 5.01 8.00 -15.63
CA GLY A 72 4.29 6.77 -15.30
C GLY A 72 4.34 6.44 -13.82
N GLU A 73 3.67 5.36 -13.47
CA GLU A 73 3.57 4.83 -12.12
C GLU A 73 3.98 3.36 -12.11
N LEU A 74 4.78 3.00 -11.12
CA LEU A 74 5.24 1.63 -10.88
C LEU A 74 4.64 1.16 -9.56
N SER A 75 3.94 0.02 -9.59
CA SER A 75 3.41 -0.62 -8.39
C SER A 75 4.10 -1.96 -8.17
N ALA A 76 4.36 -2.29 -6.92
CA ALA A 76 4.89 -3.56 -6.50
C ALA A 76 4.26 -3.97 -5.17
N GLY A 77 3.92 -5.24 -5.04
CA GLY A 77 3.26 -5.79 -3.88
C GLY A 77 3.70 -7.22 -3.60
N TYR A 78 3.73 -7.57 -2.32
CA TYR A 78 3.93 -8.93 -1.84
C TYR A 78 2.85 -9.22 -0.82
N GLY A 79 2.14 -10.34 -0.97
CA GLY A 79 1.13 -10.80 -0.05
C GLY A 79 1.35 -12.27 0.28
N GLN A 80 1.19 -12.62 1.55
CA GLN A 80 1.23 -14.00 2.01
C GLN A 80 0.14 -14.26 3.02
N ASP A 81 -0.71 -15.23 2.72
CA ASP A 81 -1.65 -15.82 3.66
C ASP A 81 -1.16 -17.20 4.15
N PHE A 82 -2.02 -17.95 4.84
CA PHE A 82 -1.68 -19.27 5.38
C PHE A 82 -1.43 -20.33 4.28
N SER A 83 -2.01 -20.14 3.10
CA SER A 83 -2.06 -21.13 2.01
C SER A 83 -1.26 -20.75 0.76
N GLN A 84 -1.11 -19.44 0.51
CA GLN A 84 -0.57 -18.92 -0.73
C GLN A 84 0.33 -17.70 -0.49
N ARG A 85 1.29 -17.55 -1.40
CA ARG A 85 2.11 -16.35 -1.56
C ARG A 85 1.86 -15.78 -2.93
N GLN A 86 1.74 -14.46 -3.01
CA GLN A 86 1.48 -13.74 -4.24
C GLN A 86 2.43 -12.55 -4.31
N ILE A 87 2.96 -12.33 -5.50
CA ILE A 87 3.78 -11.17 -5.82
C ILE A 87 3.08 -10.46 -6.96
N HIS A 88 2.89 -9.15 -6.79
CA HIS A 88 2.24 -8.28 -7.75
C HIS A 88 3.25 -7.22 -8.19
N TYR A 89 3.27 -6.93 -9.48
CA TYR A 89 4.07 -5.84 -10.03
C TYR A 89 3.35 -5.31 -11.26
N GLY A 90 3.38 -4.00 -11.44
CA GLY A 90 2.68 -3.32 -12.51
C GLY A 90 3.37 -2.03 -12.89
N ILE A 91 3.25 -1.67 -14.16
CA ILE A 91 3.64 -0.35 -14.65
C ILE A 91 2.47 0.22 -15.44
N GLN A 92 2.15 1.49 -15.20
CA GLN A 92 1.10 2.18 -15.91
C GLN A 92 1.56 3.58 -16.31
N GLY A 93 1.08 4.06 -17.45
CA GLY A 93 1.47 5.35 -18.00
C GLY A 93 0.58 5.71 -19.19
N GLY A 94 0.51 7.00 -19.50
CA GLY A 94 -0.16 7.55 -20.66
C GLY A 94 0.86 7.99 -21.72
N LEU A 95 0.50 7.81 -22.98
CA LEU A 95 1.24 8.35 -24.12
C LEU A 95 0.30 9.21 -24.94
N ILE A 96 0.65 10.48 -25.12
CA ILE A 96 -0.08 11.42 -25.97
C ILE A 96 0.77 11.73 -27.20
N ALA A 97 0.23 11.47 -28.39
CA ALA A 97 0.82 11.90 -29.64
C ALA A 97 0.16 13.22 -30.09
N HIS A 98 0.97 14.24 -30.37
CA HIS A 98 0.52 15.53 -30.88
C HIS A 98 1.38 15.98 -32.06
N ALA A 99 0.94 17.00 -32.82
CA ALA A 99 1.62 17.46 -34.03
C ALA A 99 3.11 17.85 -33.82
N ASN A 100 3.50 18.14 -32.58
CA ASN A 100 4.87 18.54 -32.21
C ASN A 100 5.68 17.41 -31.53
N GLY A 101 5.17 16.18 -31.44
CA GLY A 101 5.91 15.05 -30.87
C GLY A 101 5.08 14.10 -30.00
N ILE A 102 5.77 13.33 -29.16
CA ILE A 102 5.20 12.36 -28.21
C ILE A 102 5.50 12.83 -26.79
N THR A 103 4.47 12.93 -25.95
CA THR A 103 4.58 13.21 -24.52
C THR A 103 4.20 11.95 -23.73
N LEU A 104 5.11 11.49 -22.87
CA LEU A 104 4.82 10.45 -21.89
C LEU A 104 4.31 11.09 -20.59
N GLY A 105 3.40 10.45 -19.89
CA GLY A 105 2.82 11.00 -18.67
C GLY A 105 2.19 9.94 -17.78
N GLN A 106 1.67 10.34 -16.63
CA GLN A 106 0.87 9.48 -15.77
C GLN A 106 -0.44 9.08 -16.47
N PRO A 107 -1.04 7.92 -16.12
CA PRO A 107 -2.31 7.51 -16.70
C PRO A 107 -3.36 8.61 -16.50
N MET A 108 -4.03 8.97 -17.58
CA MET A 108 -5.08 9.99 -17.55
C MET A 108 -6.36 9.36 -16.99
N GLY A 109 -6.96 10.02 -16.00
CA GLY A 109 -8.22 9.59 -15.38
C GLY A 109 -9.42 9.73 -16.29
#